data_AF-R9LDI6-F1
#
_entry.id   AF-R9LDI6-F1
#
_cell.length_a   1.000
_cell.length_b   1.000
_cell.length_c   1.000
_cell.angle_alpha   90.00
_cell.angle_beta   90.00
_cell.angle_gamma   90.00
#
_symmetry.space_group_name_H-M   'P 1'
#
loop_
_entity.id
_entity.type
_entity.pdbx_description
1 polymer ?
#
loop_
_entity_poly.entity_id
_entity_poly.type
_entity_poly.pdbx_seq_one_letter_code
_entity_poly.pdbx_strand_id
1 'polypeptide(L)'
;MQIYHSVADCQPCGRGAVALGFFDGLHIGHAAVVSRTLSYQQEGLCPCVFTFTMDGGHPAAKSTANALTTERQKEQLLENWGVRLVLCPDFSEFHAMEPESFVDEILVRRLNANAACCGEDFRFGKKAAGDVGQLAALCQARGIRLDVVPPVTFEGERVSSTRIRHLLGEGRVADANRMLGRAFGYDFTVVRGKQLGRKLDSPTINQRLPDGFVPLRHGVYASVSFAGGAWHPSVTNIGLRPTVEDTTAVNSETYICGFSGDLYGASVEVRLLAFLRPEQRFPSVEALRARIHADAEASVPIAEEYLAGIAGKTAGR
;
A
#
# COMPACT_ATOMS: atom_id res chain seq x y z
N MET A 1 -15.80 7.30 3.85
CA MET A 1 -15.94 5.83 4.04
C MET A 1 -16.07 5.54 5.55
N GLN A 2 -16.83 4.53 6.00
CA GLN A 2 -16.83 4.09 7.42
C GLN A 2 -15.73 3.05 7.65
N ILE A 3 -15.02 3.14 8.77
CA ILE A 3 -13.92 2.22 9.10
C ILE A 3 -14.12 1.71 10.53
N TYR A 4 -14.05 0.39 10.70
CA TYR A 4 -14.13 -0.28 11.99
C TYR A 4 -12.88 -1.12 12.21
N HIS A 5 -12.20 -0.90 13.34
CA HIS A 5 -11.00 -1.65 13.74
C HIS A 5 -11.29 -2.74 14.78
N SER A 6 -12.56 -3.00 15.08
CA SER A 6 -12.96 -4.14 15.91
C SER A 6 -14.18 -4.81 15.31
N VAL A 7 -14.20 -6.14 15.40
CA VAL A 7 -15.39 -6.93 15.04
C VAL A 7 -16.56 -6.52 15.92
N ALA A 8 -16.32 -6.22 17.20
CA ALA A 8 -17.35 -5.91 18.18
C ALA A 8 -18.16 -4.67 17.84
N ASP A 9 -17.51 -3.66 17.26
CA ASP A 9 -18.07 -2.32 17.02
C ASP A 9 -18.68 -2.16 15.64
N CYS A 10 -18.36 -3.07 14.71
CA CYS A 10 -18.82 -2.99 13.34
C CYS A 10 -20.35 -3.07 13.24
N GLN A 11 -20.93 -2.06 12.58
CA GLN A 11 -22.33 -1.99 12.23
C GLN A 11 -22.48 -1.95 10.70
N PRO A 12 -23.41 -2.72 10.11
CA PRO A 12 -23.62 -2.71 8.67
C PRO A 12 -24.03 -1.33 8.13
N CYS A 13 -23.52 -0.96 6.95
CA CYS A 13 -23.94 0.24 6.21
C CYS A 13 -25.16 0.04 5.28
N GLY A 14 -25.82 -1.11 5.37
CA GLY A 14 -26.87 -1.55 4.45
C GLY A 14 -26.76 -3.04 4.15
N ARG A 15 -27.29 -3.48 3.00
CA ARG A 15 -27.06 -4.83 2.46
C ARG A 15 -25.69 -4.88 1.81
N GLY A 16 -24.76 -5.67 2.33
CA GLY A 16 -23.35 -5.64 1.94
C GLY A 16 -23.02 -6.47 0.69
N ALA A 17 -22.12 -5.95 -0.15
CA ALA A 17 -21.28 -6.75 -1.03
C ALA A 17 -19.87 -6.70 -0.46
N VAL A 18 -19.26 -7.83 -0.10
CA VAL A 18 -18.03 -7.85 0.69
C VAL A 18 -16.84 -8.37 -0.11
N ALA A 19 -15.80 -7.57 -0.27
CA ALA A 19 -14.50 -8.03 -0.75
C ALA A 19 -13.71 -8.67 0.41
N LEU A 20 -13.23 -9.90 0.24
CA LEU A 20 -12.52 -10.65 1.27
C LEU A 20 -11.03 -10.76 0.93
N GLY A 21 -10.16 -10.28 1.81
CA GLY A 21 -8.73 -10.42 1.61
C GLY A 21 -7.87 -9.61 2.57
N PHE A 22 -6.57 -9.93 2.59
CA PHE A 22 -5.60 -9.14 3.35
C PHE A 22 -5.22 -7.83 2.67
N PHE A 23 -5.37 -7.77 1.35
CA PHE A 23 -5.26 -6.55 0.55
C PHE A 23 -3.95 -5.75 0.67
N ASP A 24 -2.86 -6.32 1.20
CA ASP A 24 -1.58 -5.62 1.30
C ASP A 24 -1.01 -5.23 -0.06
N GLY A 25 -0.70 -3.95 -0.22
CA GLY A 25 -0.26 -3.35 -1.47
C GLY A 25 -1.40 -2.96 -2.41
N LEU A 26 -2.63 -3.45 -2.24
CA LEU A 26 -3.78 -3.14 -3.11
C LEU A 26 -3.41 -3.16 -4.62
N HIS A 27 -2.76 -4.24 -5.06
CA HIS A 27 -2.30 -4.41 -6.44
C HIS A 27 -3.44 -4.71 -7.42
N ILE A 28 -3.17 -4.82 -8.72
CA ILE A 28 -4.23 -5.00 -9.73
C ILE A 28 -5.10 -6.25 -9.51
N GLY A 29 -4.55 -7.32 -8.92
CA GLY A 29 -5.35 -8.47 -8.47
C GLY A 29 -6.36 -8.13 -7.37
N HIS A 30 -5.98 -7.32 -6.38
CA HIS A 30 -6.88 -6.81 -5.34
C HIS A 30 -7.91 -5.85 -5.94
N ALA A 31 -7.48 -4.98 -6.85
CA ALA A 31 -8.37 -4.08 -7.57
C ALA A 31 -9.45 -4.85 -8.34
N ALA A 32 -9.14 -6.02 -8.92
CA ALA A 32 -10.13 -6.86 -9.60
C ALA A 32 -11.19 -7.41 -8.62
N VAL A 33 -10.77 -7.90 -7.44
CA VAL A 33 -11.70 -8.37 -6.39
C VAL A 33 -12.61 -7.23 -5.93
N VAL A 34 -12.03 -6.07 -5.59
CA VAL A 34 -12.81 -4.91 -5.12
C VAL A 34 -13.70 -4.35 -6.24
N SER A 35 -13.23 -4.30 -7.49
CA SER A 35 -14.05 -3.87 -8.64
C SER A 35 -15.25 -4.78 -8.84
N ARG A 36 -15.09 -6.10 -8.66
CA ARG A 36 -16.23 -7.02 -8.71
C ARG A 36 -17.21 -6.74 -7.58
N THR A 37 -16.73 -6.50 -6.37
CA THR A 37 -17.58 -6.08 -5.24
C THR A 37 -18.33 -4.78 -5.52
N LEU A 38 -17.67 -3.77 -6.09
CA LEU A 38 -18.28 -2.49 -6.47
C LEU A 38 -19.37 -2.64 -7.54
N SER A 39 -19.26 -3.63 -8.42
CA SER A 39 -20.29 -3.85 -9.45
C SER A 39 -21.68 -4.14 -8.89
N TYR A 40 -21.77 -4.66 -7.67
CA TYR A 40 -23.03 -4.90 -6.95
C TYR A 40 -23.77 -3.64 -6.49
N GLN A 41 -23.17 -2.46 -6.59
CA GLN A 41 -23.88 -1.20 -6.34
C GLN A 41 -25.09 -1.03 -7.26
N GLN A 42 -25.03 -1.59 -8.48
CA GLN A 42 -26.14 -1.59 -9.43
C GLN A 42 -27.34 -2.43 -8.92
N GLU A 43 -27.11 -3.38 -8.00
CA GLU A 43 -28.15 -4.15 -7.31
C GLU A 43 -28.54 -3.53 -5.95
N GLY A 44 -28.05 -2.32 -5.65
CA GLY A 44 -28.32 -1.61 -4.39
C GLY A 44 -27.52 -2.13 -3.19
N LEU A 45 -26.45 -2.90 -3.39
CA LEU A 45 -25.61 -3.37 -2.29
C LEU A 45 -24.53 -2.32 -1.91
N CYS A 46 -24.24 -2.19 -0.62
CA CYS A 46 -23.18 -1.37 -0.04
C CYS A 46 -21.83 -2.08 -0.22
N PRO A 47 -20.85 -1.51 -0.95
CA PRO A 47 -19.53 -2.11 -1.10
C PRO A 47 -18.73 -2.05 0.21
N CYS A 48 -18.39 -3.22 0.71
CA CYS A 48 -17.66 -3.42 1.94
C CYS A 48 -16.35 -4.14 1.66
N VAL A 49 -15.34 -3.91 2.50
CA VAL A 49 -14.09 -4.67 2.51
C VAL A 49 -13.92 -5.27 3.89
N PHE A 50 -13.69 -6.58 3.94
CA PHE A 50 -13.12 -7.24 5.11
C PHE A 50 -11.62 -7.45 4.88
N THR A 51 -10.84 -6.86 5.78
CA THR A 51 -9.38 -7.00 5.83
C THR A 51 -8.92 -7.05 7.28
N PHE A 52 -7.61 -6.98 7.57
CA PHE A 52 -7.13 -7.02 8.94
C PHE A 52 -5.73 -6.42 9.09
N THR A 53 -5.42 -5.94 10.29
CA THR A 53 -4.07 -5.57 10.71
C THR A 53 -3.36 -6.78 11.34
N MET A 54 -2.05 -6.67 11.54
CA MET A 54 -1.24 -7.75 12.15
C MET A 54 -0.54 -7.29 13.44
N ASP A 55 -1.06 -6.26 14.10
CA ASP A 55 -0.40 -5.60 15.23
C ASP A 55 -0.43 -6.46 16.51
N GLY A 56 -1.52 -7.19 16.73
CA GLY A 56 -1.74 -8.13 17.83
C GLY A 56 -1.48 -9.60 17.43
N GLY A 57 -0.98 -9.86 16.22
CA GLY A 57 -0.57 -11.18 15.75
C GLY A 57 -0.62 -11.32 14.23
N HIS A 58 -0.01 -12.37 13.68
CA HIS A 58 -0.02 -12.63 12.24
C HIS A 58 -0.36 -14.09 11.90
N PRO A 59 -0.95 -14.38 10.73
CA PRO A 59 -0.98 -15.73 10.20
C PRO A 59 0.44 -16.31 10.12
N ALA A 60 0.63 -17.59 10.44
CA ALA A 60 1.95 -18.22 10.39
C ALA A 60 2.65 -18.09 9.02
N ALA A 61 1.86 -18.10 7.93
CA ALA A 61 2.33 -17.92 6.56
C ALA A 61 2.74 -16.46 6.20
N LYS A 62 2.56 -15.50 7.12
CA LYS A 62 2.85 -14.07 6.92
C LYS A 62 3.79 -13.49 7.98
N SER A 63 4.67 -14.33 8.53
CA SER A 63 5.54 -14.01 9.67
C SER A 63 6.56 -12.89 9.45
N THR A 64 6.75 -12.43 8.21
CA THR A 64 7.50 -11.20 7.92
C THR A 64 6.51 -10.14 7.48
N ALA A 65 6.04 -9.35 8.45
CA ALA A 65 5.34 -8.10 8.19
C ALA A 65 6.29 -7.24 7.35
N ASN A 66 6.15 -7.25 6.03
CA ASN A 66 6.88 -6.41 5.08
C ASN A 66 5.81 -5.63 4.32
N ALA A 67 5.10 -4.75 5.01
CA ALA A 67 3.92 -4.09 4.49
C ALA A 67 4.27 -3.30 3.21
N LEU A 68 3.44 -3.44 2.18
CA LEU A 68 3.56 -2.70 0.92
C LEU A 68 2.86 -1.35 0.96
N THR A 69 1.98 -1.14 1.94
CA THR A 69 1.19 0.08 2.11
C THR A 69 1.06 0.38 3.59
N THR A 70 1.07 1.67 3.96
CA THR A 70 0.64 2.09 5.29
C THR A 70 -0.88 1.91 5.43
N GLU A 71 -1.40 1.81 6.66
CA GLU A 71 -2.85 1.71 6.88
C GLU A 71 -3.59 2.92 6.30
N ARG A 72 -3.06 4.13 6.50
CA ARG A 72 -3.62 5.36 5.93
C ARG A 72 -3.70 5.30 4.40
N GLN A 73 -2.66 4.82 3.72
CA GLN A 73 -2.70 4.65 2.26
C GLN A 73 -3.72 3.60 1.82
N LYS A 74 -3.81 2.48 2.56
CA LYS A 74 -4.80 1.43 2.27
C LYS A 74 -6.21 1.99 2.34
N GLU A 75 -6.52 2.73 3.40
CA GLU A 75 -7.83 3.37 3.59
C GLU A 75 -8.13 4.39 2.48
N GLN A 76 -7.19 5.27 2.17
CA GLN A 76 -7.35 6.25 1.09
C GLN A 76 -7.56 5.59 -0.28
N LEU A 77 -6.86 4.51 -0.57
CA LEU A 77 -7.03 3.77 -1.83
C LEU A 77 -8.40 3.11 -1.91
N LEU A 78 -8.87 2.47 -0.84
CA LEU A 78 -10.20 1.86 -0.79
C LEU A 78 -11.32 2.92 -0.90
N GLU A 79 -11.16 4.06 -0.23
CA GLU A 79 -12.10 5.18 -0.35
C GLU A 79 -12.14 5.71 -1.78
N ASN A 80 -10.98 5.92 -2.41
CA ASN A 80 -10.87 6.36 -3.80
C ASN A 80 -11.46 5.36 -4.81
N TRP A 81 -11.54 4.08 -4.46
CA TRP A 81 -12.21 3.05 -5.27
C TRP A 81 -13.73 3.06 -5.08
N GLY A 82 -14.26 3.75 -4.07
CA GLY A 82 -15.70 3.84 -3.80
C GLY A 82 -16.19 2.87 -2.72
N VAL A 83 -15.28 2.28 -1.92
CA VAL A 83 -15.66 1.44 -0.78
C VAL A 83 -16.40 2.29 0.26
N ARG A 84 -17.49 1.76 0.79
CA ARG A 84 -18.37 2.45 1.74
C ARG A 84 -18.07 2.08 3.18
N LEU A 85 -17.66 0.84 3.44
CA LEU A 85 -17.32 0.34 4.77
C LEU A 85 -16.08 -0.56 4.70
N VAL A 86 -15.13 -0.36 5.62
CA VAL A 86 -13.99 -1.24 5.84
C VAL A 86 -14.07 -1.81 7.25
N LEU A 87 -14.08 -3.13 7.37
CA LEU A 87 -13.86 -3.83 8.62
C LEU A 87 -12.42 -4.36 8.61
N CYS A 88 -11.57 -3.78 9.46
CA CYS A 88 -10.14 -4.07 9.58
C CYS A 88 -9.77 -4.36 11.05
N PRO A 89 -10.29 -5.44 11.65
CA PRO A 89 -9.94 -5.84 13.01
C PRO A 89 -8.49 -6.29 13.11
N ASP A 90 -7.99 -6.37 14.34
CA ASP A 90 -6.73 -7.07 14.58
C ASP A 90 -6.90 -8.57 14.32
N PHE A 91 -5.85 -9.23 13.80
CA PHE A 91 -5.88 -10.67 13.54
C PHE A 91 -6.27 -11.50 14.78
N SER A 92 -5.87 -11.06 15.99
CA SER A 92 -6.20 -11.74 17.24
C SER A 92 -7.71 -11.83 17.54
N GLU A 93 -8.52 -10.91 17.02
CA GLU A 93 -9.96 -10.89 17.28
C GLU A 93 -10.71 -12.04 16.58
N PHE A 94 -10.17 -12.56 15.48
CA PHE A 94 -10.87 -13.55 14.65
C PHE A 94 -10.04 -14.80 14.30
N HIS A 95 -8.74 -14.85 14.62
CA HIS A 95 -7.88 -15.98 14.24
C HIS A 95 -8.36 -17.34 14.75
N ALA A 96 -9.18 -17.36 15.81
CA ALA A 96 -9.66 -18.55 16.48
C ALA A 96 -11.07 -18.96 16.01
N MET A 97 -11.72 -18.15 15.18
CA MET A 97 -13.05 -18.45 14.65
C MET A 97 -12.97 -19.66 13.73
N GLU A 98 -13.85 -20.64 13.95
CA GLU A 98 -14.07 -21.70 12.97
C GLU A 98 -14.71 -21.10 11.69
N PRO A 99 -14.58 -21.74 10.51
CA PRO A 99 -15.09 -21.22 9.24
C PRO A 99 -16.56 -20.78 9.30
N GLU A 100 -17.42 -21.58 9.93
CA GLU A 100 -18.85 -21.30 10.12
C GLU A 100 -19.04 -20.01 10.92
N SER A 101 -18.37 -19.90 12.07
CA SER A 101 -18.43 -18.73 12.94
C SER A 101 -17.94 -17.48 12.23
N PHE A 102 -16.89 -17.57 11.40
CA PHE A 102 -16.42 -16.44 10.60
C PHE A 102 -17.53 -15.93 9.67
N VAL A 103 -18.22 -16.83 8.96
CA VAL A 103 -19.30 -16.42 8.04
C VAL A 103 -20.49 -15.85 8.81
N ASP A 104 -20.91 -16.46 9.91
CA ASP A 104 -22.05 -16.01 10.69
C ASP A 104 -21.79 -14.67 11.39
N GLU A 105 -20.63 -14.54 12.04
CA GLU A 105 -20.28 -13.33 12.77
C GLU A 105 -19.93 -12.20 11.81
N ILE A 106 -18.96 -12.40 10.92
CA ILE A 106 -18.40 -11.30 10.12
C ILE A 106 -19.30 -10.99 8.92
N LEU A 107 -19.64 -12.01 8.11
CA LEU A 107 -20.36 -11.76 6.86
C LEU A 107 -21.84 -11.48 7.12
N VAL A 108 -22.53 -12.35 7.87
CA VAL A 108 -23.97 -12.20 8.10
C VAL A 108 -24.25 -11.08 9.09
N ARG A 109 -23.66 -11.11 10.29
CA ARG A 109 -24.05 -10.18 11.37
C ARG A 109 -23.40 -8.79 11.23
N ARG A 110 -22.08 -8.72 11.01
CA ARG A 110 -21.35 -7.44 11.01
C ARG A 110 -21.40 -6.67 9.69
N LEU A 111 -21.48 -7.40 8.58
CA LEU A 111 -21.45 -6.80 7.23
C LEU A 111 -22.77 -6.94 6.48
N ASN A 112 -23.74 -7.71 7.01
CA ASN A 112 -25.03 -7.98 6.36
C ASN A 112 -24.85 -8.37 4.88
N ALA A 113 -23.93 -9.30 4.64
CA ALA A 113 -23.51 -9.68 3.30
C ALA A 113 -24.67 -10.34 2.53
N ASN A 114 -24.91 -9.84 1.34
CA ASN A 114 -25.74 -10.47 0.30
C ASN A 114 -24.89 -10.95 -0.88
N ALA A 115 -23.70 -10.40 -1.04
CA ALA A 115 -22.68 -10.89 -1.95
C ALA A 115 -21.30 -10.89 -1.27
N ALA A 116 -20.43 -11.79 -1.67
CA ALA A 116 -19.03 -11.87 -1.26
C ALA A 116 -18.15 -12.10 -2.49
N CYS A 117 -16.97 -11.49 -2.51
CA CYS A 117 -15.99 -11.65 -3.58
C CYS A 117 -14.62 -11.99 -2.98
N CYS A 118 -13.94 -13.00 -3.51
CA CYS A 118 -12.60 -13.39 -3.08
C CYS A 118 -11.76 -13.89 -4.25
N GLY A 119 -10.46 -14.06 -4.04
CA GLY A 119 -9.59 -14.77 -4.99
C GLY A 119 -9.71 -16.29 -4.84
N GLU A 120 -9.22 -17.03 -5.84
CA GLU A 120 -9.22 -18.51 -5.86
C GLU A 120 -8.40 -19.15 -4.74
N ASP A 121 -7.37 -18.46 -4.23
CA ASP A 121 -6.51 -18.92 -3.15
C ASP A 121 -6.92 -18.38 -1.77
N PHE A 122 -8.14 -17.86 -1.65
CA PHE A 122 -8.65 -17.35 -0.38
C PHE A 122 -8.76 -18.47 0.66
N ARG A 123 -8.25 -18.18 1.86
CA ARG A 123 -8.28 -19.05 3.03
C ARG A 123 -8.81 -18.28 4.23
N PHE A 124 -9.60 -18.94 5.07
CA PHE A 124 -10.23 -18.33 6.24
C PHE A 124 -10.46 -19.35 7.36
N GLY A 125 -10.92 -18.84 8.50
CA GLY A 125 -11.12 -19.63 9.71
C GLY A 125 -9.80 -20.03 10.38
N LYS A 126 -9.94 -20.67 11.53
CA LYS A 126 -8.85 -21.08 12.40
C LYS A 126 -7.85 -21.93 11.65
N LYS A 127 -6.57 -21.55 11.75
CA LYS A 127 -5.46 -22.21 11.04
C LYS A 127 -5.67 -22.31 9.52
N ALA A 128 -6.42 -21.39 8.92
CA ALA A 128 -6.73 -21.40 7.48
C ALA A 128 -7.44 -22.69 7.02
N ALA A 129 -8.28 -23.28 7.88
CA ALA A 129 -8.99 -24.52 7.60
C ALA A 129 -9.98 -24.41 6.43
N GLY A 130 -10.62 -23.25 6.27
CA GLY A 130 -11.59 -23.01 5.19
C GLY A 130 -10.92 -22.64 3.87
N ASP A 131 -11.42 -23.22 2.79
CA ASP A 131 -11.12 -22.84 1.40
C ASP A 131 -12.34 -22.22 0.70
N VAL A 132 -12.16 -21.81 -0.55
CA VAL A 132 -13.22 -21.26 -1.39
C VAL A 132 -14.40 -22.23 -1.56
N GLY A 133 -14.17 -23.54 -1.55
CA GLY A 133 -15.23 -24.55 -1.64
C GLY A 133 -16.12 -24.55 -0.40
N GLN A 134 -15.51 -24.55 0.80
CA GLN A 134 -16.26 -24.42 2.05
C GLN A 134 -16.95 -23.06 2.14
N LEU A 135 -16.31 -21.97 1.72
CA LEU A 135 -16.93 -20.64 1.67
C LEU A 135 -18.18 -20.64 0.79
N ALA A 136 -18.11 -21.28 -0.40
CA ALA A 136 -19.24 -21.38 -1.32
C ALA A 136 -20.43 -22.09 -0.67
N ALA A 137 -20.20 -23.24 -0.01
CA ALA A 137 -21.23 -23.99 0.69
C ALA A 137 -21.86 -23.19 1.84
N LEU A 138 -21.03 -22.51 2.65
CA LEU A 138 -21.50 -21.69 3.76
C LEU A 138 -22.28 -20.46 3.29
N CYS A 139 -21.82 -19.79 2.24
CA CYS A 139 -22.51 -18.67 1.61
C CYS A 139 -23.85 -19.10 1.02
N GLN A 140 -23.90 -20.21 0.29
CA GLN A 140 -25.13 -20.74 -0.31
C GLN A 140 -26.19 -21.03 0.77
N ALA A 141 -25.80 -21.66 1.89
CA ALA A 141 -26.70 -21.95 2.99
C ALA A 141 -27.31 -20.69 3.66
N ARG A 142 -26.69 -19.52 3.45
CA ARG A 142 -27.08 -18.23 4.04
C ARG A 142 -27.65 -17.24 3.01
N GLY A 143 -27.83 -17.68 1.75
CA GLY A 143 -28.32 -16.81 0.68
C GLY A 143 -27.32 -15.71 0.26
N ILE A 144 -26.02 -15.92 0.50
CA ILE A 144 -24.95 -15.02 0.06
C ILE A 144 -24.46 -15.48 -1.31
N ARG A 145 -24.46 -14.59 -2.30
CA ARG A 145 -23.86 -14.86 -3.61
C ARG A 145 -22.34 -14.79 -3.49
N LEU A 146 -21.62 -15.84 -3.90
CA LEU A 146 -20.15 -15.83 -3.90
C LEU A 146 -19.63 -15.70 -5.33
N ASP A 147 -18.75 -14.72 -5.56
CA ASP A 147 -17.95 -14.62 -6.78
C ASP A 147 -16.47 -14.88 -6.49
N VAL A 148 -15.90 -15.82 -7.23
CA VAL A 148 -14.47 -16.11 -7.19
C VAL A 148 -13.80 -15.42 -8.37
N VAL A 149 -12.90 -14.49 -8.08
CA VAL A 149 -12.23 -13.67 -9.10
C VAL A 149 -10.93 -14.37 -9.54
N PRO A 150 -10.76 -14.64 -10.85
CA PRO A 150 -9.54 -15.25 -11.36
C PRO A 150 -8.29 -14.41 -11.09
N PRO A 151 -7.11 -15.05 -10.98
CA PRO A 151 -5.86 -14.33 -10.79
C PRO A 151 -5.54 -13.43 -11.98
N VAL A 152 -5.11 -12.21 -11.69
CA VAL A 152 -4.58 -11.28 -12.70
C VAL A 152 -3.11 -11.59 -12.96
N THR A 153 -2.70 -11.58 -14.23
CA THR A 153 -1.32 -11.82 -14.65
C THR A 153 -0.64 -10.56 -15.19
N PHE A 154 0.68 -10.50 -15.04
CA PHE A 154 1.56 -9.49 -15.64
C PHE A 154 2.78 -10.22 -16.20
N GLU A 155 3.01 -10.06 -17.51
CA GLU A 155 4.06 -10.78 -18.26
C GLU A 155 3.96 -12.31 -18.13
N GLY A 156 2.74 -12.85 -18.21
CA GLY A 156 2.48 -14.29 -18.14
C GLY A 156 2.48 -14.89 -16.74
N GLU A 157 2.91 -14.15 -15.72
CA GLU A 157 2.96 -14.61 -14.33
C GLU A 157 1.91 -13.94 -13.45
N ARG A 158 1.42 -14.66 -12.44
CA ARG A 158 0.46 -14.13 -11.47
C ARG A 158 1.00 -12.90 -10.73
N VAL A 159 0.15 -11.90 -10.53
CA VAL A 159 0.42 -10.76 -9.65
C VAL A 159 0.19 -11.16 -8.20
N SER A 160 1.18 -10.88 -7.33
CA SER A 160 1.09 -11.12 -5.89
C SER A 160 1.93 -10.12 -5.10
N SER A 161 1.56 -9.86 -3.84
CA SER A 161 2.36 -9.03 -2.93
C SER A 161 3.79 -9.56 -2.78
N THR A 162 4.00 -10.88 -2.77
CA THR A 162 5.34 -11.48 -2.68
C THR A 162 6.22 -11.10 -3.87
N ARG A 163 5.70 -11.19 -5.10
CA ARG A 163 6.43 -10.82 -6.31
C ARG A 163 6.73 -9.31 -6.35
N ILE A 164 5.78 -8.48 -5.90
CA ILE A 164 5.99 -7.03 -5.80
C ILE A 164 7.11 -6.70 -4.80
N ARG A 165 7.12 -7.30 -3.60
CA ARG A 165 8.20 -7.11 -2.62
C ARG A 165 9.57 -7.49 -3.17
N HIS A 166 9.64 -8.61 -3.90
CA HIS A 166 10.86 -9.05 -4.54
C HIS A 166 11.38 -8.02 -5.56
N LEU A 167 10.53 -7.54 -6.46
CA LEU A 167 10.89 -6.51 -7.45
C LEU A 167 11.35 -5.20 -6.79
N LEU A 168 10.69 -4.78 -5.71
CA LEU A 168 11.09 -3.59 -4.95
C LEU A 168 12.47 -3.76 -4.30
N GLY A 169 12.75 -4.93 -3.73
CA GLY A 169 14.07 -5.30 -3.19
C GLY A 169 15.18 -5.36 -4.23
N GLU A 170 14.85 -5.62 -5.50
CA GLU A 170 15.79 -5.59 -6.64
C GLU A 170 15.94 -4.19 -7.28
N GLY A 171 15.12 -3.22 -6.86
CA GLY A 171 15.04 -1.88 -7.46
C GLY A 171 14.27 -1.83 -8.78
N ARG A 172 13.56 -2.90 -9.15
CA ARG A 172 12.68 -2.97 -10.34
C ARG A 172 11.33 -2.29 -10.06
N VAL A 173 11.38 -1.04 -9.60
CA VAL A 173 10.20 -0.28 -9.15
C VAL A 173 9.20 -0.05 -10.28
N ALA A 174 9.65 0.15 -11.52
CA ALA A 174 8.74 0.33 -12.66
C ALA A 174 7.82 -0.89 -12.87
N ASP A 175 8.35 -2.11 -12.74
CA ASP A 175 7.55 -3.34 -12.86
C ASP A 175 6.62 -3.53 -11.66
N ALA A 176 7.11 -3.25 -10.46
CA ALA A 176 6.28 -3.22 -9.26
C ALA A 176 5.10 -2.23 -9.42
N ASN A 177 5.35 -1.04 -9.99
CA ASN A 177 4.33 -0.01 -10.24
C ASN A 177 3.26 -0.48 -11.23
N ARG A 178 3.65 -1.20 -12.29
CA ARG A 178 2.70 -1.81 -13.24
C ARG A 178 1.81 -2.83 -12.56
N MET A 179 2.38 -3.69 -11.72
CA MET A 179 1.63 -4.68 -10.94
C MET A 179 0.73 -4.04 -9.87
N LEU A 180 1.15 -2.92 -9.29
CA LEU A 180 0.35 -2.15 -8.35
C LEU A 180 -0.77 -1.34 -9.04
N GLY A 181 -0.65 -1.08 -10.35
CA GLY A 181 -1.52 -0.18 -11.10
C GLY A 181 -1.31 1.31 -10.76
N ARG A 182 -0.28 1.62 -9.97
CA ARG A 182 0.10 2.96 -9.49
C ARG A 182 1.57 2.96 -9.09
N ALA A 183 2.15 4.15 -8.92
CA ALA A 183 3.48 4.26 -8.34
C ALA A 183 3.47 3.83 -6.87
N PHE A 184 4.41 2.97 -6.50
CA PHE A 184 4.69 2.59 -5.12
C PHE A 184 5.12 3.83 -4.34
N GLY A 185 4.58 4.00 -3.15
CA GLY A 185 4.94 5.14 -2.31
C GLY A 185 4.59 4.91 -0.85
N TYR A 186 5.01 5.84 -0.02
CA TYR A 186 4.82 5.85 1.44
C TYR A 186 4.71 7.28 1.93
N ASP A 187 4.20 7.46 3.14
CA ASP A 187 3.76 8.75 3.64
C ASP A 187 4.15 8.99 5.12
N PHE A 188 5.33 8.48 5.50
CA PHE A 188 5.88 8.59 6.85
C PHE A 188 6.15 10.04 7.27
N THR A 189 6.26 10.27 8.57
CA THR A 189 6.51 11.60 9.13
C THR A 189 7.92 12.09 8.79
N VAL A 190 8.03 13.35 8.39
CA VAL A 190 9.32 14.01 8.15
C VAL A 190 9.99 14.30 9.49
N VAL A 191 11.18 13.75 9.68
CA VAL A 191 12.02 13.92 10.87
C VAL A 191 13.20 14.84 10.62
N ARG A 192 13.78 15.39 11.69
CA ARG A 192 15.02 16.16 11.60
C ARG A 192 16.19 15.24 11.29
N GLY A 193 16.86 15.45 10.15
CA GLY A 193 18.14 14.81 9.85
C GLY A 193 19.34 15.49 10.52
N LYS A 194 20.55 14.93 10.35
CA LYS A 194 21.80 15.68 10.60
C LYS A 194 21.76 16.88 9.65
N GLN A 195 21.75 18.10 10.19
CA GLN A 195 21.54 19.36 9.45
C GLN A 195 22.64 19.70 8.39
N LEU A 196 23.35 18.72 7.82
CA LEU A 196 24.26 18.89 6.69
C LEU A 196 23.55 19.51 5.48
N GLY A 197 22.27 19.20 5.26
CA GLY A 197 21.44 19.79 4.20
C GLY A 197 21.30 21.31 4.28
N ARG A 198 21.41 21.90 5.47
CA ARG A 198 21.37 23.37 5.64
C ARG A 198 22.62 24.07 5.09
N LYS A 199 23.75 23.37 4.94
CA LYS A 199 24.96 23.90 4.27
C LYS A 199 24.89 23.74 2.74
N LEU A 200 23.89 23.04 2.21
CA LEU A 200 23.81 22.62 0.80
C LEU A 200 22.79 23.42 -0.03
N ASP A 201 22.09 24.42 0.52
CA ASP A 201 20.91 25.10 -0.07
C ASP A 201 19.86 24.15 -0.66
N SER A 202 19.86 22.90 -0.23
CA SER A 202 19.04 21.82 -0.78
C SER A 202 18.37 21.12 0.39
N PRO A 203 17.23 21.63 0.87
CA PRO A 203 16.53 21.05 2.00
C PRO A 203 15.96 19.69 1.59
N THR A 204 16.64 18.61 1.95
CA THR A 204 16.08 17.27 1.86
C THR A 204 15.17 16.99 3.05
N ILE A 205 14.01 16.40 2.79
CA ILE A 205 13.20 15.80 3.84
C ILE A 205 13.77 14.42 4.18
N ASN A 206 13.59 14.01 5.43
CA ASN A 206 14.07 12.73 5.94
C ASN A 206 12.88 11.97 6.51
N GLN A 207 12.68 10.74 6.08
CA GLN A 207 11.60 9.86 6.56
C GLN A 207 12.20 8.52 6.96
N ARG A 208 12.03 8.13 8.23
CA ARG A 208 12.47 6.82 8.70
C ARG A 208 11.48 5.76 8.22
N LEU A 209 11.98 4.74 7.52
CA LEU A 209 11.16 3.58 7.18
C LEU A 209 11.09 2.70 8.44
N PRO A 210 9.88 2.35 8.92
CA PRO A 210 9.74 1.53 10.12
C PRO A 210 10.17 0.09 9.84
N ASP A 211 10.55 -0.61 10.90
CA ASP A 211 10.74 -2.05 10.85
C ASP A 211 9.44 -2.72 10.39
N GLY A 212 9.59 -3.70 9.51
CA GLY A 212 8.47 -4.38 8.90
C GLY A 212 7.77 -3.63 7.75
N PHE A 213 8.37 -2.55 7.25
CA PHE A 213 8.05 -2.05 5.92
C PHE A 213 8.79 -2.86 4.85
N VAL A 214 8.25 -2.90 3.63
CA VAL A 214 8.87 -3.64 2.53
C VAL A 214 10.33 -3.21 2.31
N PRO A 215 11.28 -4.16 2.17
CA PRO A 215 12.65 -3.83 1.84
C PRO A 215 12.73 -3.24 0.43
N LEU A 216 13.42 -2.11 0.32
CA LEU A 216 13.72 -1.44 -0.94
C LEU A 216 15.21 -1.59 -1.23
N ARG A 217 15.57 -1.73 -2.50
CA ARG A 217 16.98 -1.65 -2.89
C ARG A 217 17.58 -0.32 -2.44
N HIS A 218 18.76 -0.35 -1.84
CA HIS A 218 19.44 0.90 -1.50
C HIS A 218 19.97 1.59 -2.76
N GLY A 219 19.80 2.90 -2.80
CA GLY A 219 20.21 3.75 -3.91
C GLY A 219 19.27 4.91 -4.16
N VAL A 220 19.46 5.53 -5.31
CA VAL A 220 18.78 6.76 -5.71
C VAL A 220 17.69 6.45 -6.72
N TYR A 221 16.54 7.07 -6.52
CA TYR A 221 15.33 6.90 -7.30
C TYR A 221 14.85 8.22 -7.87
N ALA A 222 14.35 8.18 -9.11
CA ALA A 222 13.43 9.17 -9.61
C ALA A 222 12.10 9.03 -8.88
N SER A 223 11.52 10.13 -8.44
CA SER A 223 10.35 10.13 -7.57
C SER A 223 9.47 11.36 -7.79
N VAL A 224 8.28 11.33 -7.19
CA VAL A 224 7.47 12.53 -6.96
C VAL A 224 7.07 12.62 -5.49
N SER A 225 6.95 13.84 -4.98
CA SER A 225 6.57 14.12 -3.60
C SER A 225 5.39 15.07 -3.54
N PHE A 226 4.43 14.83 -2.64
CA PHE A 226 3.30 15.73 -2.42
C PHE A 226 3.61 16.73 -1.31
N ALA A 227 3.82 18.00 -1.67
CA ALA A 227 4.18 19.07 -0.76
C ALA A 227 3.47 20.38 -1.15
N GLY A 228 3.10 21.19 -0.16
CA GLY A 228 2.44 22.48 -0.42
C GLY A 228 1.11 22.38 -1.20
N GLY A 229 0.44 21.21 -1.16
CA GLY A 229 -0.81 20.97 -1.90
C GLY A 229 -0.63 20.55 -3.37
N ALA A 230 0.60 20.32 -3.83
CA ALA A 230 0.90 19.92 -5.19
C ALA A 230 1.90 18.75 -5.25
N TRP A 231 1.90 18.05 -6.38
CA TRP A 231 2.94 17.07 -6.69
C TRP A 231 4.16 17.75 -7.31
N HIS A 232 5.33 17.42 -6.81
CA HIS A 232 6.61 17.92 -7.30
C HIS A 232 7.49 16.76 -7.79
N PRO A 233 8.24 16.92 -8.90
CA PRO A 233 9.39 16.06 -9.18
C PRO A 233 10.34 16.04 -7.97
N SER A 234 10.91 14.88 -7.68
CA SER A 234 11.86 14.73 -6.58
C SER A 234 12.87 13.63 -6.86
N VAL A 235 14.00 13.66 -6.17
CA VAL A 235 14.95 12.54 -6.12
C VAL A 235 15.04 12.00 -4.71
N THR A 236 14.91 10.69 -4.56
CA THR A 236 14.90 10.02 -3.25
C THR A 236 16.06 9.05 -3.14
N ASN A 237 16.89 9.20 -2.11
CA ASN A 237 17.86 8.19 -1.71
C ASN A 237 17.25 7.30 -0.62
N ILE A 238 17.22 5.99 -0.87
CA ILE A 238 16.93 4.98 0.14
C ILE A 238 18.25 4.36 0.59
N GLY A 239 18.57 4.46 1.87
CA GLY A 239 19.86 3.99 2.36
C GLY A 239 19.90 3.84 3.87
N LEU A 240 20.95 3.18 4.36
CA LEU A 240 21.20 3.05 5.79
C LEU A 240 21.73 4.37 6.35
N ARG A 241 21.19 4.78 7.50
CA ARG A 241 21.85 5.77 8.36
C ARG A 241 22.36 5.07 9.61
N PRO A 242 23.68 4.78 9.69
CA PRO A 242 24.27 4.35 10.94
C PRO A 242 24.13 5.48 11.96
N THR A 243 23.25 5.30 12.93
CA THR A 243 23.23 6.11 14.15
C THR A 243 23.89 5.32 15.28
N VAL A 244 24.25 6.00 16.37
CA VAL A 244 24.89 5.36 17.54
C VAL A 244 23.92 4.37 18.22
N GLU A 245 22.61 4.55 18.02
CA GLU A 245 21.53 3.78 18.67
C GLU A 245 20.91 2.72 17.75
N ASP A 246 20.93 2.91 16.43
CA ASP A 246 20.36 1.97 15.46
C ASP A 246 21.20 1.98 14.16
N THR A 247 21.83 0.85 13.88
CA THR A 247 22.68 0.63 12.70
C THR A 247 21.92 0.02 11.51
N THR A 248 20.65 -0.34 11.71
CA THR A 248 19.80 -1.04 10.74
C THR A 248 18.69 -0.18 10.15
N ALA A 249 18.40 0.99 10.75
CA ALA A 249 17.37 1.90 10.25
C ALA A 249 17.62 2.36 8.80
N VAL A 250 16.66 2.03 7.93
CA VAL A 250 16.60 2.53 6.55
C VAL A 250 15.94 3.91 6.55
N ASN A 251 16.57 4.86 5.88
CA ASN A 251 16.09 6.23 5.76
C ASN A 251 15.77 6.55 4.29
N SER A 252 14.67 7.28 4.08
CA SER A 252 14.35 7.95 2.84
C SER A 252 14.77 9.42 2.94
N GLU A 253 15.69 9.84 2.08
CA GLU A 253 16.15 11.21 1.97
C GLU A 253 15.73 11.78 0.62
N THR A 254 14.81 12.72 0.63
CA THR A 254 14.18 13.21 -0.60
C THR A 254 14.46 14.68 -0.83
N TYR A 255 15.05 15.02 -1.98
CA TYR A 255 15.15 16.38 -2.49
C TYR A 255 13.95 16.67 -3.38
N ILE A 256 13.15 17.67 -3.00
CA ILE A 256 11.92 18.05 -3.72
C ILE A 256 12.23 19.23 -4.64
N CYS A 257 12.12 19.02 -5.95
CA CYS A 257 12.50 20.02 -6.95
C CYS A 257 11.57 21.25 -6.88
N GLY A 258 12.17 22.42 -6.74
CA GLY A 258 11.44 23.70 -6.75
C GLY A 258 10.56 23.96 -5.53
N PHE A 259 10.61 23.11 -4.50
CA PHE A 259 9.85 23.31 -3.27
C PHE A 259 10.70 24.04 -2.22
N SER A 260 10.11 25.07 -1.60
CA SER A 260 10.66 25.76 -0.44
C SER A 260 9.61 25.80 0.67
N GLY A 261 9.94 25.28 1.84
CA GLY A 261 9.04 25.26 2.98
C GLY A 261 9.54 24.33 4.09
N ASP A 262 8.97 24.46 5.27
CA ASP A 262 9.20 23.52 6.37
C ASP A 262 8.14 22.41 6.34
N LEU A 263 8.59 21.16 6.31
CA LEU A 263 7.76 19.97 6.32
C LEU A 263 7.98 19.13 7.59
N TYR A 264 8.78 19.58 8.57
CA TYR A 264 9.03 18.82 9.79
C TYR A 264 7.74 18.50 10.54
N GLY A 265 7.59 17.23 10.94
CA GLY A 265 6.39 16.73 11.61
C GLY A 265 5.21 16.47 10.67
N ALA A 266 5.27 16.90 9.41
CA ALA A 266 4.25 16.58 8.42
C ALA A 266 4.44 15.16 7.89
N SER A 267 3.34 14.51 7.53
CA SER A 267 3.36 13.32 6.70
C SER A 267 3.43 13.71 5.23
N VAL A 268 4.49 13.31 4.53
CA VAL A 268 4.71 13.66 3.13
C VAL A 268 4.69 12.40 2.29
N GLU A 269 3.81 12.35 1.29
CA GLU A 269 3.77 11.21 0.37
C GLU A 269 4.92 11.31 -0.64
N VAL A 270 5.74 10.25 -0.71
CA VAL A 270 6.79 10.07 -1.71
C VAL A 270 6.45 8.83 -2.54
N ARG A 271 6.50 8.95 -3.86
CA ARG A 271 6.28 7.84 -4.80
C ARG A 271 7.53 7.59 -5.62
N LEU A 272 8.00 6.35 -5.62
CA LEU A 272 9.17 5.92 -6.39
C LEU A 272 8.75 5.53 -7.81
N LEU A 273 9.44 6.09 -8.80
CA LEU A 273 9.11 5.91 -10.22
C LEU A 273 10.10 4.98 -10.91
N ALA A 274 11.40 5.23 -10.75
CA ALA A 274 12.47 4.45 -11.36
C ALA A 274 13.73 4.45 -10.50
N PHE A 275 14.49 3.36 -10.51
CA PHE A 275 15.81 3.31 -9.91
C PHE A 275 16.83 3.97 -10.85
N LEU A 276 17.60 4.93 -10.34
CA LEU A 276 18.60 5.68 -11.12
C LEU A 276 19.99 5.10 -10.95
N ARG A 277 20.43 4.85 -9.71
CA ARG A 277 21.79 4.38 -9.42
C ARG A 277 21.93 3.82 -7.99
N PRO A 278 22.93 2.96 -7.74
CA PRO A 278 23.30 2.57 -6.38
C PRO A 278 23.84 3.76 -5.56
N GLU A 279 23.92 3.56 -4.24
CA GLU A 279 24.59 4.49 -3.33
C GLU A 279 26.07 4.65 -3.69
N GLN A 280 26.60 5.85 -3.49
CA GLN A 280 27.99 6.19 -3.79
C GLN A 280 28.54 7.09 -2.68
N ARG A 281 29.83 6.93 -2.34
CA ARG A 281 30.56 7.84 -1.46
C ARG A 281 31.08 9.04 -2.25
N PHE A 282 30.99 10.22 -1.66
CA PHE A 282 31.48 11.45 -2.27
C PHE A 282 32.70 11.99 -1.52
N PRO A 283 33.71 12.51 -2.23
CA PRO A 283 34.94 13.02 -1.62
C PRO A 283 34.74 14.37 -0.93
N SER A 284 33.66 15.10 -1.23
CA SER A 284 33.32 16.39 -0.61
C SER A 284 31.81 16.66 -0.62
N VAL A 285 31.40 17.69 0.12
CA VAL A 285 30.00 18.16 0.19
C VAL A 285 29.55 18.76 -1.14
N GLU A 286 30.45 19.44 -1.84
CA GLU A 286 30.21 20.04 -3.17
C GLU A 286 30.00 18.94 -4.22
N ALA A 287 30.79 17.87 -4.18
CA ALA A 287 30.61 16.71 -5.05
C ALA A 287 29.26 16.01 -4.82
N LEU A 288 28.83 15.90 -3.56
CA LEU A 288 27.49 15.41 -3.21
C LEU A 288 26.39 16.33 -3.75
N ARG A 289 26.53 17.65 -3.57
CA ARG A 289 25.57 18.65 -4.08
C ARG A 289 25.39 18.53 -5.60
N ALA A 290 26.50 18.53 -6.33
CA ALA A 290 26.49 18.42 -7.79
C ALA A 290 25.82 17.13 -8.25
N ARG A 291 26.05 16.01 -7.55
CA ARG A 291 25.40 14.74 -7.89
C ARG A 291 23.89 14.76 -7.61
N ILE A 292 23.45 15.33 -6.49
CA ILE A 292 22.01 15.47 -6.19
C ILE A 292 21.30 16.28 -7.27
N HIS A 293 21.90 17.40 -7.72
CA HIS A 293 21.32 18.19 -8.81
C HIS A 293 21.26 17.40 -10.13
N ALA A 294 22.33 16.68 -10.49
CA ALA A 294 22.32 15.84 -11.69
C ALA A 294 21.30 14.68 -11.60
N ASP A 295 21.10 14.08 -10.42
CA ASP A 295 20.05 13.08 -10.21
C ASP A 295 18.64 13.69 -10.29
N ALA A 296 18.46 14.91 -9.78
CA ALA A 296 17.21 15.64 -9.88
C ALA A 296 16.87 15.99 -11.33
N GLU A 297 17.84 16.48 -12.11
CA GLU A 297 17.69 16.74 -13.55
C GLU A 297 17.28 15.47 -14.31
N ALA A 298 17.88 14.33 -13.99
CA ALA A 298 17.50 13.04 -14.58
C ALA A 298 16.10 12.56 -14.14
N SER A 299 15.66 12.92 -12.92
CA SER A 299 14.34 12.54 -12.40
C SER A 299 13.19 13.36 -12.98
N VAL A 300 13.42 14.62 -13.33
CA VAL A 300 12.37 15.54 -13.82
C VAL A 300 11.56 14.97 -15.00
N PRO A 301 12.17 14.52 -16.12
CA PRO A 301 11.38 14.02 -17.25
C PRO A 301 10.54 12.78 -16.90
N ILE A 302 11.06 11.88 -16.05
CA ILE A 302 10.34 10.68 -15.58
C ILE A 302 9.14 11.09 -14.70
N ALA A 303 9.34 12.07 -13.82
CA ALA A 303 8.29 12.60 -12.96
C ALA A 303 7.22 13.33 -13.77
N GLU A 304 7.60 14.17 -14.73
CA GLU A 304 6.66 14.91 -15.58
C GLU A 304 5.78 13.98 -16.42
N GLU A 305 6.36 12.92 -17.00
CA GLU A 305 5.60 11.88 -17.72
C GLU A 305 4.55 11.22 -16.79
N TYR A 306 4.96 10.85 -15.57
CA TYR A 306 4.05 10.28 -14.58
C TYR A 306 2.94 11.26 -14.18
N LEU A 307 3.28 12.53 -13.94
CA LEU A 307 2.34 13.57 -13.53
C LEU A 307 1.32 13.91 -14.63
N ALA A 308 1.76 13.95 -15.90
CA ALA A 308 0.86 14.07 -17.04
C ALA A 308 -0.11 12.89 -17.12
N GLY A 309 0.38 11.67 -16.87
CA GLY A 309 -0.43 10.45 -16.86
C GLY A 309 -1.51 10.40 -15.79
N ILE A 310 -1.28 10.96 -14.59
CA ILE A 310 -2.32 11.05 -13.55
C ILE A 310 -3.34 12.15 -13.87
N ALA A 311 -2.92 13.30 -14.39
CA ALA A 311 -3.83 14.40 -14.72
C ALA A 311 -4.83 14.02 -15.82
N GLY A 312 -4.37 13.28 -16.84
CA GLY A 312 -5.23 12.76 -17.91
C GLY A 312 -6.30 11.76 -17.43
N LYS A 313 -6.03 10.99 -16.38
CA LYS A 313 -7.02 10.05 -15.79
C LYS A 313 -8.08 10.77 -14.95
N THR A 314 -7.75 11.90 -14.33
CA THR A 314 -8.69 12.69 -13.54
C THR A 314 -9.62 13.54 -14.41
N ALA A 315 -9.15 13.99 -15.58
CA ALA A 315 -9.97 14.77 -16.52
C ALA A 315 -10.98 13.94 -17.34
N GLY A 316 -10.85 12.61 -17.34
CA GLY A 316 -11.69 11.68 -18.11
C GLY A 316 -12.73 10.91 -17.29
N ARG A 317 -12.96 11.29 -16.02
CA ARG A 317 -13.99 10.71 -15.14
C ARG A 317 -15.13 11.70 -14.91
#